data_AF-A0A4P9XRH0-F1
#
_entry.id   AF-A0A4P9XRH0-F1
#
_cell.length_a   1.000
_cell.length_b   1.000
_cell.length_c   1.000
_cell.angle_alpha   90.00
_cell.angle_beta   90.00
_cell.angle_gamma   90.00
#
_symmetry.space_group_name_H-M   'P 1'
#
loop_
_entity.id
_entity.type
_entity.pdbx_description
1 polymer ?
#
loop_
_entity_poly.entity_id
_entity_poly.type
_entity_poly.pdbx_seq_one_letter_code
_entity_poly.pdbx_strand_id
1 'polypeptide(L)'
;MRMNAYLAFVVLALVGSLGTFPGATSTTTPSRLHVKPFSPKVNTKAEVRVRSKTLQGYRPPFKIESADCVIKNVYRTEATGVTHVYLRQVVKGIEVGNGDLSINIDKQGHVVAYGNSFFQLRDKKLARRAQLWDGHQTAGFVKPSEALRVLADYIGQPLNAGAITLSSSESRKYVLKGVPFAVQDVTATQAYLQLAGDQLVPAWEYTLRMPHNYFHAHVSADGKQVLSLVDWVKDASYRAIKFGNNNPIDTPTELIDNPADKIASPHGWHDQGEKQFTTTIGNNVYAQENIATSSEWENNYRPDGGKGLKFDYAADLTKEPAESKDASITNLFYMNNILHDLFYRYGFDEPAGNFQENNWGKGGQGGDAVQANALDGSETNNADFTTPPDGQRPMMRMFIFTTVSPSRDGALGNDIITHEYGHGVSNRLTGGPANSDCLSEGQSAAMGEGISDFFAIWSQMKEEDTPAKDMIIGKYVTNTGIRTYPYSNNNGTNPLAFGHLNDPEWSDWHKSGEIWANTLYKMYWNLVTKLGFSKDMHSADLTKGNTLALRLVIDSLKIQPCNPSFLNARDAILQAEQQLTAGKHKCAIWSAFAKSGMGLNAKSDANGVVESFDMPSDCA
;
A
#
# COMPACT_ATOMS: atom_id res chain seq x y z
N MET A 1 13.84 -30.42 -57.70
CA MET A 1 14.73 -30.36 -56.52
C MET A 1 13.98 -29.66 -55.40
N ARG A 2 13.95 -30.27 -54.21
CA ARG A 2 12.91 -30.16 -53.17
C ARG A 2 12.84 -28.80 -52.46
N MET A 3 11.61 -28.34 -52.18
CA MET A 3 11.22 -27.11 -51.45
C MET A 3 10.56 -27.53 -50.12
N ASN A 4 11.03 -27.02 -48.97
CA ASN A 4 10.67 -27.51 -47.63
C ASN A 4 9.49 -26.76 -46.98
N ALA A 5 8.45 -27.53 -46.60
CA ALA A 5 7.20 -27.15 -45.94
C ALA A 5 7.24 -27.29 -44.39
N TYR A 6 8.39 -27.00 -43.76
CA TYR A 6 8.73 -27.56 -42.45
C TYR A 6 8.06 -26.92 -41.21
N LEU A 7 7.86 -25.59 -41.17
CA LEU A 7 7.46 -24.93 -39.90
C LEU A 7 5.99 -25.19 -39.51
N ALA A 8 5.07 -25.17 -40.50
CA ALA A 8 3.67 -25.54 -40.27
C ALA A 8 3.53 -27.05 -39.97
N PHE A 9 4.36 -27.90 -40.60
CA PHE A 9 4.40 -29.34 -40.33
C PHE A 9 4.89 -29.65 -38.91
N VAL A 10 5.87 -28.91 -38.37
CA VAL A 10 6.37 -29.12 -36.99
C VAL A 10 5.30 -28.75 -35.96
N VAL A 11 4.58 -27.64 -36.14
CA VAL A 11 3.48 -27.25 -35.26
C VAL A 11 2.30 -28.22 -35.34
N LEU A 12 1.96 -28.72 -36.54
CA LEU A 12 0.91 -29.73 -36.74
C LEU A 12 1.30 -31.14 -36.23
N ALA A 13 2.55 -31.56 -36.40
CA ALA A 13 3.04 -32.86 -35.93
C ALA A 13 3.12 -32.93 -34.41
N LEU A 14 3.43 -31.81 -33.73
CA LEU A 14 3.44 -31.72 -32.27
C LEU A 14 2.02 -31.76 -31.66
N VAL A 15 0.99 -31.35 -32.40
CA VAL A 15 -0.42 -31.34 -31.94
C VAL A 15 -1.16 -32.63 -32.30
N GLY A 16 -0.74 -33.37 -33.34
CA GLY A 16 -1.47 -34.51 -33.91
C GLY A 16 -1.31 -35.89 -33.25
N SER A 17 -0.58 -36.04 -32.13
CA SER A 17 -0.21 -37.35 -31.57
C SER A 17 -1.09 -37.89 -30.43
N LEU A 18 -2.23 -37.25 -30.09
CA LEU A 18 -3.03 -37.61 -28.90
C LEU A 18 -4.45 -38.09 -29.28
N GLY A 19 -4.67 -39.42 -29.19
CA GLY A 19 -5.92 -40.13 -29.56
C GLY A 19 -7.02 -40.22 -28.47
N THR A 20 -8.18 -40.80 -28.84
CA THR A 20 -9.55 -40.51 -28.35
C THR A 20 -10.28 -41.66 -27.61
N PHE A 21 -11.38 -41.41 -26.86
CA PHE A 21 -12.49 -42.37 -26.59
C PHE A 21 -13.86 -41.69 -26.20
N PRO A 22 -15.01 -42.41 -26.04
CA PRO A 22 -16.38 -41.93 -26.31
C PRO A 22 -17.21 -41.60 -25.04
N GLY A 23 -18.35 -40.93 -25.24
CA GLY A 23 -19.17 -40.31 -24.19
C GLY A 23 -20.31 -41.14 -23.60
N ALA A 24 -20.95 -40.57 -22.58
CA ALA A 24 -22.33 -40.84 -22.16
C ALA A 24 -22.86 -39.70 -21.28
N THR A 25 -24.15 -39.44 -21.42
CA THR A 25 -24.99 -38.40 -20.83
C THR A 25 -25.66 -38.82 -19.51
N SER A 26 -26.04 -37.81 -18.70
CA SER A 26 -27.29 -37.64 -17.91
C SER A 26 -27.14 -37.42 -16.38
N THR A 27 -27.61 -36.23 -15.98
CA THR A 27 -28.34 -35.77 -14.76
C THR A 27 -28.47 -36.67 -13.51
N THR A 28 -28.14 -36.12 -12.33
CA THR A 28 -29.03 -35.87 -11.15
C THR A 28 -28.25 -35.23 -9.97
N THR A 29 -28.79 -34.17 -9.35
CA THR A 29 -28.41 -33.54 -8.05
C THR A 29 -29.08 -34.28 -6.87
N PRO A 30 -28.83 -34.02 -5.56
CA PRO A 30 -27.91 -33.06 -4.90
C PRO A 30 -27.13 -33.59 -3.67
N SER A 31 -26.09 -32.85 -3.22
CA SER A 31 -25.74 -32.52 -1.81
C SER A 31 -24.22 -32.48 -1.46
N ARG A 32 -23.90 -31.53 -0.57
CA ARG A 32 -22.66 -31.27 0.20
C ARG A 32 -21.43 -30.78 -0.59
N LEU A 33 -21.21 -29.45 -0.53
CA LEU A 33 -19.93 -28.83 -0.86
C LEU A 33 -18.82 -29.38 0.05
N HIS A 34 -17.92 -30.14 -0.57
CA HIS A 34 -16.53 -30.28 -0.16
C HIS A 34 -15.70 -29.81 -1.35
N VAL A 35 -14.95 -28.73 -1.16
CA VAL A 35 -14.00 -28.23 -2.16
C VAL A 35 -12.86 -29.25 -2.27
N LYS A 36 -12.82 -29.99 -3.38
CA LYS A 36 -11.65 -30.79 -3.78
C LYS A 36 -10.75 -29.95 -4.70
N PRO A 37 -9.43 -30.21 -4.71
CA PRO A 37 -8.47 -29.48 -5.54
C PRO A 37 -8.82 -29.58 -7.02
N PHE A 38 -8.76 -28.45 -7.72
CA PHE A 38 -8.95 -28.35 -9.16
C PHE A 38 -7.77 -29.00 -9.89
N SER A 39 -7.97 -30.22 -10.41
CA SER A 39 -7.11 -30.77 -11.45
C SER A 39 -7.73 -30.40 -12.81
N PRO A 40 -7.07 -29.62 -13.67
CA PRO A 40 -7.60 -29.32 -14.99
C PRO A 40 -7.49 -30.58 -15.84
N LYS A 41 -8.59 -31.34 -15.96
CA LYS A 41 -8.78 -32.29 -17.05
C LYS A 41 -9.00 -31.48 -18.32
N VAL A 42 -7.94 -31.25 -19.07
CA VAL A 42 -7.98 -30.62 -20.40
C VAL A 42 -8.80 -31.50 -21.33
N ASN A 43 -9.92 -30.95 -21.82
CA ASN A 43 -10.82 -31.59 -22.75
C ASN A 43 -10.23 -31.46 -24.16
N THR A 44 -9.65 -32.54 -24.67
CA THR A 44 -8.94 -32.59 -25.96
C THR A 44 -9.91 -32.93 -27.09
N LYS A 45 -10.30 -31.93 -27.91
CA LYS A 45 -10.65 -32.10 -29.33
C LYS A 45 -10.91 -30.76 -30.03
N ALA A 46 -9.88 -30.26 -30.71
CA ALA A 46 -10.02 -29.43 -31.90
C ALA A 46 -8.82 -29.70 -32.81
N GLU A 47 -9.02 -30.46 -33.90
CA GLU A 47 -8.04 -30.55 -34.98
C GLU A 47 -8.01 -29.19 -35.72
N VAL A 48 -6.91 -28.46 -35.63
CA VAL A 48 -6.66 -27.31 -36.50
C VAL A 48 -6.12 -27.83 -37.83
N ARG A 49 -7.00 -28.08 -38.80
CA ARG A 49 -6.60 -28.34 -40.20
C ARG A 49 -6.21 -27.03 -40.88
N VAL A 50 -4.91 -26.77 -41.01
CA VAL A 50 -4.39 -25.70 -41.89
C VAL A 50 -4.53 -26.17 -43.35
N ARG A 51 -5.34 -25.47 -44.16
CA ARG A 51 -5.44 -25.72 -45.60
C ARG A 51 -4.22 -25.13 -46.30
N SER A 52 -3.42 -25.98 -46.95
CA SER A 52 -2.12 -25.65 -47.57
C SER A 52 -2.22 -24.86 -48.90
N LYS A 53 -3.06 -23.83 -49.01
CA LYS A 53 -3.22 -23.07 -50.28
C LYS A 53 -2.91 -21.57 -50.25
N THR A 54 -2.40 -21.02 -49.16
CA THR A 54 -1.99 -19.60 -49.14
C THR A 54 -0.70 -19.40 -48.34
N LEU A 55 0.43 -19.68 -48.99
CA LEU A 55 1.75 -19.16 -48.61
C LEU A 55 2.44 -18.65 -49.88
N GLN A 56 1.82 -17.67 -50.54
CA GLN A 56 2.57 -16.78 -51.42
C GLN A 56 3.17 -15.67 -50.53
N GLY A 57 4.48 -15.74 -50.30
CA GLY A 57 5.26 -14.52 -50.00
C GLY A 57 6.14 -14.48 -48.75
N TYR A 58 6.09 -15.42 -47.80
CA TYR A 58 6.88 -15.25 -46.57
C TYR A 58 7.65 -16.49 -46.12
N ARG A 59 8.99 -16.40 -46.15
CA ARG A 59 9.93 -17.36 -45.57
C ARG A 59 10.37 -16.84 -44.20
N PRO A 60 10.10 -17.53 -43.08
CA PRO A 60 10.83 -17.27 -41.85
C PRO A 60 12.33 -17.51 -42.12
N PRO A 61 13.26 -16.67 -41.61
CA PRO A 61 14.69 -16.82 -41.92
C PRO A 61 15.35 -18.06 -41.29
N PHE A 62 14.62 -18.87 -40.53
CA PHE A 62 15.20 -19.89 -39.65
C PHE A 62 14.52 -21.26 -39.83
N LYS A 63 15.33 -22.32 -39.88
CA LYS A 63 14.87 -23.70 -39.71
C LYS A 63 14.80 -23.97 -38.21
N ILE A 64 13.63 -24.32 -37.70
CA ILE A 64 13.44 -24.75 -36.32
C ILE A 64 13.11 -26.24 -36.37
N GLU A 65 13.95 -27.07 -35.77
CA GLU A 65 13.67 -28.50 -35.60
C GLU A 65 12.93 -28.71 -34.27
N SER A 66 12.08 -29.75 -34.17
CA SER A 66 11.32 -30.02 -32.94
C SER A 66 12.20 -30.30 -31.72
N ALA A 67 13.48 -30.63 -31.93
CA ALA A 67 14.47 -30.84 -30.87
C ALA A 67 15.04 -29.52 -30.31
N ASP A 68 14.82 -28.40 -30.99
CA ASP A 68 15.42 -27.09 -30.65
C ASP A 68 14.47 -26.21 -29.81
N CYS A 69 13.27 -26.69 -29.49
CA CYS A 69 12.30 -25.93 -28.71
C CYS A 69 11.26 -26.82 -28.01
N VAL A 70 10.67 -26.31 -26.94
CA VAL A 70 9.51 -26.90 -26.26
C VAL A 70 8.32 -25.94 -26.32
N ILE A 71 7.11 -26.50 -26.45
CA ILE A 71 5.87 -25.71 -26.37
C ILE A 71 5.61 -25.36 -24.91
N LYS A 72 5.50 -24.07 -24.61
CA LYS A 72 5.17 -23.57 -23.26
C LYS A 72 3.68 -23.34 -23.09
N ASN A 73 2.99 -22.88 -24.14
CA ASN A 73 1.55 -22.65 -24.10
C ASN A 73 0.92 -22.62 -25.49
N VAL A 74 -0.33 -23.07 -25.59
CA VAL A 74 -1.19 -22.90 -26.77
C VAL A 74 -2.59 -22.56 -26.31
N TYR A 75 -3.13 -21.42 -26.76
CA TYR A 75 -4.52 -21.06 -26.48
C TYR A 75 -5.12 -20.25 -27.63
N ARG A 76 -6.45 -20.17 -27.66
CA ARG A 76 -7.19 -19.37 -28.64
C ARG A 76 -7.94 -18.25 -27.95
N THR A 77 -7.79 -17.04 -28.45
CA THR A 77 -8.60 -15.89 -28.01
C THR A 77 -9.97 -15.99 -28.69
N GLU A 78 -11.05 -16.12 -27.92
CA GLU A 78 -12.39 -16.34 -28.50
C GLU A 78 -12.88 -15.16 -29.34
N ALA A 79 -12.70 -13.93 -28.85
CA ALA A 79 -13.16 -12.71 -29.52
C ALA A 79 -12.57 -12.54 -30.93
N THR A 80 -11.26 -12.78 -31.08
CA THR A 80 -10.55 -12.63 -32.36
C THR A 80 -10.48 -13.94 -33.15
N GLY A 81 -10.66 -15.07 -32.47
CA GLY A 81 -10.40 -16.42 -32.95
C GLY A 81 -8.95 -16.72 -33.31
N VAL A 82 -8.00 -15.86 -32.89
CA VAL A 82 -6.56 -16.05 -33.09
C VAL A 82 -6.05 -17.12 -32.14
N THR A 83 -5.27 -18.06 -32.66
CA THR A 83 -4.55 -19.07 -31.89
C THR A 83 -3.14 -18.59 -31.62
N HIS A 84 -2.74 -18.58 -30.35
CA HIS A 84 -1.42 -18.19 -29.88
C HIS A 84 -0.63 -19.44 -29.52
N VAL A 85 0.59 -19.55 -30.04
CA VAL A 85 1.54 -20.64 -29.76
C VAL A 85 2.82 -20.01 -29.21
N TYR A 86 3.22 -20.45 -28.02
CA TYR A 86 4.44 -19.98 -27.35
C TYR A 86 5.42 -21.13 -27.20
N LEU A 87 6.64 -20.90 -27.69
CA LEU A 87 7.74 -21.86 -27.75
C LEU A 87 8.94 -21.28 -27.01
N ARG A 88 9.70 -22.13 -26.34
CA ARG A 88 10.95 -21.80 -25.67
C ARG A 88 12.07 -22.59 -26.31
N GLN A 89 13.16 -21.91 -26.66
CA GLN A 89 14.34 -22.53 -27.25
C GLN A 89 15.00 -23.48 -26.26
N VAL A 90 15.51 -24.59 -26.80
CA VAL A 90 16.26 -25.61 -26.09
C VAL A 90 17.60 -25.81 -26.77
N VAL A 91 18.69 -25.77 -25.99
CA VAL A 91 20.04 -26.09 -26.45
C VAL A 91 20.55 -27.23 -25.59
N LYS A 92 20.97 -28.35 -26.19
CA LYS A 92 21.40 -29.57 -25.47
C LYS A 92 20.40 -30.05 -24.38
N GLY A 93 19.11 -29.88 -24.64
CA GLY A 93 18.05 -30.26 -23.69
C GLY A 93 17.87 -29.30 -22.50
N ILE A 94 18.47 -28.11 -22.53
CA ILE A 94 18.31 -27.07 -21.49
C ILE A 94 17.66 -25.84 -22.11
N GLU A 95 16.66 -25.28 -21.43
CA GLU A 95 15.94 -24.10 -21.90
C GLU A 95 16.84 -22.85 -21.89
N VAL A 96 16.71 -22.01 -22.93
CA VAL A 96 17.29 -20.66 -22.96
C VAL A 96 16.27 -19.72 -22.34
N GLY A 97 16.51 -19.23 -21.13
CA GLY A 97 15.55 -18.52 -20.28
C GLY A 97 14.90 -17.28 -20.91
N ASN A 98 15.55 -16.65 -21.90
CA ASN A 98 15.04 -15.51 -22.67
C ASN A 98 14.92 -15.80 -24.19
N GLY A 99 14.98 -17.07 -24.59
CA GLY A 99 14.86 -17.52 -25.98
C GLY A 99 13.43 -17.95 -26.30
N ASP A 100 12.54 -17.01 -26.56
CA ASP A 100 11.11 -17.24 -26.79
C ASP A 100 10.71 -17.04 -28.26
N LEU A 101 9.71 -17.79 -28.70
CA LEU A 101 9.06 -17.63 -29.99
C LEU A 101 7.54 -17.64 -29.79
N SER A 102 6.89 -16.55 -30.18
CA SER A 102 5.43 -16.44 -30.22
C SER A 102 4.96 -16.50 -31.67
N ILE A 103 3.91 -17.28 -31.93
CA ILE A 103 3.27 -17.41 -33.24
C ILE A 103 1.78 -17.21 -33.06
N ASN A 104 1.19 -16.29 -33.82
CA ASN A 104 -0.23 -15.94 -33.76
C ASN A 104 -0.87 -16.31 -35.09
N ILE A 105 -1.91 -17.14 -35.06
CA ILE A 105 -2.52 -17.77 -36.23
C ILE A 105 -4.00 -17.40 -36.31
N ASP A 106 -4.47 -16.88 -37.44
CA ASP A 106 -5.88 -16.50 -37.64
C ASP A 106 -6.82 -17.72 -37.77
N LYS A 107 -8.12 -17.45 -37.92
CA LYS A 107 -9.16 -18.48 -38.08
C LYS A 107 -9.01 -19.31 -39.36
N GLN A 108 -8.29 -18.78 -40.35
CA GLN A 108 -8.05 -19.38 -41.65
C GLN A 108 -6.76 -20.21 -41.68
N GLY A 109 -5.97 -20.18 -40.60
CA GLY A 109 -4.72 -20.91 -40.45
C GLY A 109 -3.49 -20.15 -40.95
N HIS A 110 -3.60 -18.84 -41.19
CA HIS A 110 -2.46 -18.01 -41.58
C HIS A 110 -1.75 -17.44 -40.35
N VAL A 111 -0.42 -17.37 -40.38
CA VAL A 111 0.36 -16.66 -39.36
C VAL A 111 0.18 -15.16 -39.57
N VAL A 112 -0.42 -14.48 -38.59
CA VAL A 112 -0.68 -13.04 -38.63
C VAL A 112 0.38 -12.21 -37.92
N ALA A 113 1.06 -12.77 -36.92
CA ALA A 113 2.15 -12.11 -36.22
C ALA A 113 3.08 -13.14 -35.56
N TYR A 114 4.36 -12.81 -35.42
CA TYR A 114 5.30 -13.60 -34.62
C TYR A 114 6.31 -12.69 -33.93
N GLY A 115 6.79 -13.12 -32.76
CA GLY A 115 7.93 -12.53 -32.05
C GLY A 115 8.99 -13.60 -31.82
N ASN A 116 10.26 -13.27 -31.99
CA ASN A 116 11.36 -14.24 -31.90
C ASN A 116 12.56 -13.65 -31.17
N SER A 117 12.97 -14.27 -30.08
CA SER A 117 14.21 -14.00 -29.35
C SER A 117 15.10 -15.25 -29.26
N PHE A 118 14.90 -16.26 -30.10
CA PHE A 118 15.77 -17.42 -30.14
C PHE A 118 17.21 -17.00 -30.46
N PHE A 119 18.14 -17.53 -29.66
CA PHE A 119 19.56 -17.41 -29.87
C PHE A 119 19.96 -17.96 -31.24
N GLN A 120 20.62 -17.11 -32.04
CA GLN A 120 21.07 -17.46 -33.38
C GLN A 120 22.56 -17.81 -33.35
N LEU A 121 22.87 -19.08 -33.64
CA LEU A 121 24.26 -19.55 -33.79
C LEU A 121 24.82 -19.09 -35.14
N ARG A 122 25.26 -17.83 -35.22
CA ARG A 122 25.84 -17.26 -36.45
C ARG A 122 27.29 -17.70 -36.70
N ASP A 123 28.04 -18.02 -35.65
CA ASP A 123 29.43 -18.49 -35.75
C ASP A 123 29.64 -19.84 -35.04
N LYS A 124 29.81 -20.90 -35.84
CA LYS A 124 30.06 -22.27 -35.36
C LYS A 124 31.39 -22.41 -34.61
N LYS A 125 32.35 -21.48 -34.75
CA LYS A 125 33.62 -21.50 -34.01
C LYS A 125 33.45 -20.99 -32.57
N LEU A 126 32.61 -19.98 -32.35
CA LEU A 126 32.27 -19.46 -31.02
C LEU A 126 31.50 -20.49 -30.19
N ALA A 127 30.56 -21.21 -30.82
CA ALA A 127 29.81 -22.30 -30.19
C ALA A 127 30.69 -23.47 -29.69
N ARG A 128 31.83 -23.71 -30.35
CA ARG A 128 32.82 -24.73 -29.93
C ARG A 128 33.73 -24.28 -28.79
N ARG A 129 33.82 -22.97 -28.54
CA ARG A 129 34.63 -22.37 -27.46
C ARG A 129 33.80 -22.04 -26.22
N ALA A 130 32.48 -21.87 -26.35
CA ALA A 130 31.59 -21.67 -25.22
C ALA A 130 31.60 -22.91 -24.33
N GLN A 131 32.01 -22.75 -23.07
CA GLN A 131 31.83 -23.77 -22.06
C GLN A 131 30.33 -23.90 -21.81
N LEU A 132 29.74 -25.04 -22.19
CA LEU A 132 28.31 -25.31 -22.04
C LEU A 132 28.10 -26.37 -20.97
N TRP A 133 26.90 -26.42 -20.38
CA TRP A 133 26.48 -27.57 -19.56
C TRP A 133 26.75 -28.91 -20.27
N ASP A 134 27.36 -29.84 -19.54
CA ASP A 134 27.61 -31.22 -19.92
C ASP A 134 27.01 -32.15 -18.85
N GLY A 135 25.67 -32.25 -18.83
CA GLY A 135 24.94 -32.99 -17.81
C GLY A 135 24.78 -32.23 -16.48
N HIS A 136 24.76 -32.96 -15.37
CA HIS A 136 24.49 -32.41 -14.03
C HIS A 136 25.66 -31.64 -13.43
N GLN A 137 26.89 -31.92 -13.87
CA GLN A 137 28.12 -31.28 -13.41
C GLN A 137 29.02 -31.02 -14.60
N THR A 138 29.70 -29.88 -14.59
CA THR A 138 30.66 -29.51 -15.63
C THR A 138 31.85 -28.88 -14.92
N ALA A 139 33.07 -29.28 -15.30
CA ALA A 139 34.28 -28.80 -14.63
C ALA A 139 34.33 -27.27 -14.62
N GLY A 140 34.51 -26.64 -13.46
CA GLY A 140 34.52 -25.17 -13.33
C GLY A 140 33.15 -24.52 -13.09
N PHE A 141 32.05 -25.28 -13.08
CA PHE A 141 30.75 -24.78 -12.64
C PHE A 141 30.49 -25.16 -11.17
N VAL A 142 29.82 -24.26 -10.46
CA VAL A 142 29.55 -24.36 -9.03
C VAL A 142 28.21 -25.04 -8.76
N LYS A 143 28.02 -25.49 -7.51
CA LYS A 143 26.72 -26.01 -7.07
C LYS A 143 25.67 -24.88 -7.03
N PRO A 144 24.37 -25.20 -7.16
CA PRO A 144 23.33 -24.19 -7.00
C PRO A 144 23.37 -23.55 -5.60
N SER A 145 23.76 -24.27 -4.56
CA SER A 145 23.92 -23.65 -3.23
C SER A 145 25.02 -22.59 -3.17
N GLU A 146 26.07 -22.71 -4.00
CA GLU A 146 27.17 -21.74 -4.07
C GLU A 146 26.78 -20.54 -4.94
N ALA A 147 26.16 -20.79 -6.09
CA ALA A 147 25.60 -19.72 -6.93
C ALA A 147 24.49 -18.93 -6.21
N LEU A 148 23.68 -19.58 -5.36
CA LEU A 148 22.70 -18.89 -4.53
C LEU A 148 23.35 -17.92 -3.55
N ARG A 149 24.57 -18.18 -3.05
CA ARG A 149 25.28 -17.21 -2.18
C ARG A 149 25.62 -15.94 -2.94
N VAL A 150 26.03 -16.06 -4.19
CA VAL A 150 26.31 -14.90 -5.06
C VAL A 150 25.04 -14.07 -5.29
N LEU A 151 23.89 -14.73 -5.51
CA LEU A 151 22.60 -14.05 -5.56
C LEU A 151 22.24 -13.41 -4.22
N ALA A 152 22.45 -14.12 -3.11
CA ALA A 152 22.15 -13.67 -1.77
C ALA A 152 22.98 -12.44 -1.37
N ASP A 153 24.27 -12.43 -1.68
CA ASP A 153 25.16 -11.28 -1.51
C ASP A 153 24.71 -10.11 -2.38
N TYR A 154 24.33 -10.38 -3.64
CA TYR A 154 23.84 -9.35 -4.56
C TYR A 154 22.55 -8.66 -4.07
N ILE A 155 21.65 -9.41 -3.42
CA ILE A 155 20.41 -8.86 -2.84
C ILE A 155 20.55 -8.40 -1.38
N GLY A 156 21.79 -8.32 -0.86
CA GLY A 156 22.05 -7.82 0.50
C GLY A 156 21.66 -8.77 1.64
N GLN A 157 21.57 -10.07 1.37
CA GLN A 157 21.17 -11.12 2.31
C GLN A 157 22.24 -12.23 2.40
N PRO A 158 23.46 -11.93 2.89
CA PRO A 158 24.58 -12.87 2.82
C PRO A 158 24.31 -14.20 3.53
N LEU A 159 24.75 -15.31 2.93
CA LEU A 159 24.51 -16.66 3.42
C LEU A 159 25.77 -17.30 4.01
N ASN A 160 25.69 -17.76 5.26
CA ASN A 160 26.76 -18.52 5.91
C ASN A 160 26.90 -19.94 5.31
N ALA A 161 28.13 -20.46 5.33
CA ALA A 161 28.40 -21.82 4.89
C ALA A 161 27.76 -22.84 5.83
N GLY A 162 26.80 -23.63 5.33
CA GLY A 162 26.17 -24.75 6.05
C GLY A 162 24.66 -24.64 6.28
N ALA A 163 24.03 -23.50 5.97
CA ALA A 163 22.61 -23.27 6.25
C ALA A 163 21.63 -23.97 5.28
N ILE A 164 22.11 -24.44 4.12
CA ILE A 164 21.23 -24.82 3.00
C ILE A 164 21.32 -26.32 2.74
N THR A 165 20.18 -27.00 2.81
CA THR A 165 20.08 -28.41 2.42
C THR A 165 19.65 -28.51 0.97
N LEU A 166 20.43 -29.21 0.15
CA LEU A 166 20.14 -29.44 -1.25
C LEU A 166 19.40 -30.76 -1.43
N SER A 167 18.23 -30.73 -2.08
CA SER A 167 17.51 -31.93 -2.51
C SER A 167 17.25 -31.88 -4.02
N SER A 168 17.49 -32.99 -4.71
CA SER A 168 17.17 -33.13 -6.13
C SER A 168 15.73 -33.61 -6.27
N SER A 169 14.93 -32.94 -7.11
CA SER A 169 13.53 -33.33 -7.34
C SER A 169 13.31 -33.99 -8.70
N GLU A 170 14.06 -33.58 -9.73
CA GLU A 170 13.99 -34.08 -11.11
C GLU A 170 15.34 -33.86 -11.84
N SER A 171 15.50 -34.40 -13.05
CA SER A 171 16.74 -34.19 -13.82
C SER A 171 16.97 -32.69 -14.10
N ARG A 172 17.99 -32.11 -13.45
CA ARG A 172 18.47 -30.71 -13.62
C ARG A 172 17.71 -29.63 -12.83
N LYS A 173 16.78 -30.02 -11.96
CA LYS A 173 16.06 -29.13 -11.04
C LYS A 173 16.33 -29.49 -9.58
N TYR A 174 16.73 -28.49 -8.80
CA TYR A 174 17.14 -28.60 -7.42
C TYR A 174 16.25 -27.76 -6.52
N VAL A 175 16.04 -28.25 -5.30
CA VAL A 175 15.29 -27.57 -4.25
C VAL A 175 16.25 -27.29 -3.09
N LEU A 176 16.42 -26.02 -2.77
CA LEU A 176 17.27 -25.53 -1.69
C LEU A 176 16.38 -25.17 -0.50
N LYS A 177 16.56 -25.91 0.59
CA LYS A 177 15.80 -25.76 1.84
C LYS A 177 16.62 -25.03 2.89
N GLY A 178 15.93 -24.35 3.81
CA GLY A 178 16.57 -23.66 4.93
C GLY A 178 17.23 -22.33 4.53
N VAL A 179 16.80 -21.71 3.43
CA VAL A 179 17.23 -20.37 3.04
C VAL A 179 16.54 -19.37 3.98
N PRO A 180 17.25 -18.69 4.91
CA PRO A 180 16.62 -18.00 6.04
C PRO A 180 15.67 -16.85 5.66
N PHE A 181 15.92 -16.21 4.53
CA PHE A 181 15.15 -15.07 4.03
C PHE A 181 14.04 -15.46 3.03
N ALA A 182 13.95 -16.75 2.67
CA ALA A 182 12.92 -17.23 1.76
C ALA A 182 11.69 -17.70 2.55
N VAL A 183 10.48 -17.36 2.09
CA VAL A 183 9.21 -17.81 2.73
C VAL A 183 8.80 -19.22 2.32
N GLN A 184 9.51 -19.81 1.36
CA GLN A 184 9.33 -21.17 0.87
C GLN A 184 10.66 -21.71 0.33
N ASP A 185 10.72 -23.01 0.07
CA ASP A 185 11.89 -23.63 -0.55
C ASP A 185 12.23 -22.95 -1.89
N VAL A 186 13.53 -22.69 -2.11
CA VAL A 186 14.02 -22.02 -3.32
C VAL A 186 14.29 -23.08 -4.39
N THR A 187 13.79 -22.86 -5.60
CA THR A 187 14.08 -23.75 -6.73
C THR A 187 15.22 -23.20 -7.58
N ALA A 188 16.16 -24.07 -7.95
CA ALA A 188 17.23 -23.78 -8.90
C ALA A 188 17.20 -24.75 -10.07
N THR A 189 17.23 -24.24 -11.30
CA THR A 189 17.21 -25.06 -12.52
C THR A 189 18.41 -24.70 -13.40
N GLN A 190 19.04 -25.68 -14.05
CA GLN A 190 20.02 -25.36 -15.08
C GLN A 190 19.31 -24.65 -16.24
N ALA A 191 19.87 -23.53 -16.68
CA ALA A 191 19.37 -22.72 -17.78
C ALA A 191 20.52 -22.22 -18.65
N TYR A 192 20.17 -21.67 -19.81
CA TYR A 192 21.03 -20.75 -20.55
C TYR A 192 20.43 -19.36 -20.56
N LEU A 193 21.26 -18.33 -20.61
CA LEU A 193 20.82 -16.96 -20.85
C LEU A 193 21.57 -16.38 -22.04
N GLN A 194 20.85 -15.78 -22.98
CA GLN A 194 21.43 -15.01 -24.06
C GLN A 194 21.76 -13.60 -23.56
N LEU A 195 23.01 -13.18 -23.68
CA LEU A 195 23.49 -11.82 -23.40
C LEU A 195 23.69 -11.02 -24.70
N ALA A 196 23.97 -9.73 -24.56
CA ALA A 196 24.36 -8.88 -25.69
C ALA A 196 25.62 -9.44 -26.41
N GLY A 197 25.70 -9.25 -27.72
CA GLY A 197 26.84 -9.70 -28.53
C GLY A 197 26.81 -11.17 -28.95
N ASP A 198 25.62 -11.76 -29.07
CA ASP A 198 25.41 -13.17 -29.50
C ASP A 198 26.14 -14.18 -28.58
N GLN A 199 26.19 -13.91 -27.28
CA GLN A 199 26.76 -14.82 -26.28
C GLN A 199 25.67 -15.63 -25.56
N LEU A 200 25.80 -16.95 -25.55
CA LEU A 200 24.98 -17.86 -24.76
C LEU A 200 25.75 -18.30 -23.52
N VAL A 201 25.24 -18.00 -22.33
CA VAL A 201 25.92 -18.25 -21.05
C VAL A 201 25.17 -19.32 -20.25
N PRO A 202 25.84 -20.36 -19.74
CA PRO A 202 25.24 -21.31 -18.80
C PRO A 202 24.95 -20.63 -17.46
N ALA A 203 23.76 -20.86 -16.91
CA ALA A 203 23.27 -20.21 -15.71
C ALA A 203 22.47 -21.15 -14.80
N TRP A 204 22.40 -20.80 -13.52
CA TRP A 204 21.39 -21.28 -12.59
C TRP A 204 20.21 -20.28 -12.60
N GLU A 205 19.03 -20.75 -12.95
CA GLU A 205 17.77 -20.00 -12.81
C GLU A 205 17.19 -20.23 -11.41
N TYR A 206 16.89 -19.16 -10.69
CA TYR A 206 16.26 -19.18 -9.37
C TYR A 206 14.86 -18.57 -9.40
N THR A 207 13.97 -19.18 -8.63
CA THR A 207 12.71 -18.59 -8.21
C THR A 207 12.74 -18.47 -6.69
N LEU A 208 12.85 -17.24 -6.19
CA LEU A 208 13.07 -16.90 -4.79
C LEU A 208 11.95 -15.99 -4.29
N ARG A 209 11.08 -16.54 -3.44
CA ARG A 209 10.03 -15.75 -2.78
C ARG A 209 10.48 -15.34 -1.39
N MET A 210 10.47 -14.05 -1.13
CA MET A 210 10.72 -13.41 0.16
C MET A 210 9.40 -12.85 0.72
N PRO A 211 9.38 -12.29 1.95
CA PRO A 211 8.16 -11.69 2.49
C PRO A 211 7.59 -10.56 1.61
N HIS A 212 8.48 -9.76 1.01
CA HIS A 212 8.10 -8.59 0.21
C HIS A 212 8.42 -8.74 -1.28
N ASN A 213 9.45 -9.50 -1.65
CA ASN A 213 9.91 -9.64 -3.04
C ASN A 213 9.60 -11.01 -3.63
N TYR A 214 9.52 -11.10 -4.96
CA TYR A 214 9.45 -12.38 -5.66
C TYR A 214 10.40 -12.38 -6.85
N PHE A 215 11.64 -12.77 -6.59
CA PHE A 215 12.72 -12.73 -7.57
C PHE A 215 12.70 -13.94 -8.51
N HIS A 216 12.87 -13.64 -9.80
CA HIS A 216 13.29 -14.56 -10.84
C HIS A 216 14.68 -14.14 -11.34
N ALA A 217 15.69 -14.95 -11.04
CA ALA A 217 17.09 -14.58 -11.24
C ALA A 217 17.86 -15.63 -12.06
N HIS A 218 18.90 -15.19 -12.77
CA HIS A 218 19.88 -16.05 -13.41
C HIS A 218 21.27 -15.72 -12.88
N VAL A 219 21.96 -16.69 -12.30
CA VAL A 219 23.36 -16.56 -11.84
C VAL A 219 24.25 -17.37 -12.77
N SER A 220 25.43 -16.88 -13.12
CA SER A 220 26.36 -17.63 -13.98
C SER A 220 26.68 -19.00 -13.37
N ALA A 221 26.81 -20.02 -14.22
CA ALA A 221 27.08 -21.39 -13.77
C ALA A 221 28.43 -21.54 -13.04
N ASP A 222 29.39 -20.66 -13.30
CA ASP A 222 30.67 -20.57 -12.57
C ASP A 222 30.56 -19.79 -11.25
N GLY A 223 29.38 -19.27 -10.90
CA GLY A 223 29.09 -18.63 -9.62
C GLY A 223 29.80 -17.30 -9.42
N LYS A 224 30.13 -16.57 -10.50
CA LYS A 224 30.87 -15.31 -10.39
C LYS A 224 30.00 -14.07 -10.46
N GLN A 225 28.82 -14.15 -11.07
CA GLN A 225 27.99 -12.97 -11.29
C GLN A 225 26.50 -13.31 -11.42
N VAL A 226 25.66 -12.38 -10.98
CA VAL A 226 24.23 -12.36 -11.31
C VAL A 226 24.08 -11.80 -12.73
N LEU A 227 23.51 -12.60 -13.62
CA LEU A 227 23.33 -12.27 -15.05
C LEU A 227 22.01 -11.53 -15.31
N SER A 228 20.96 -11.87 -14.55
CA SER A 228 19.65 -11.23 -14.62
C SER A 228 18.95 -11.35 -13.28
N LEU A 229 18.21 -10.32 -12.90
CA LEU A 229 17.33 -10.31 -11.74
C LEU A 229 16.06 -9.55 -12.14
N VAL A 230 14.92 -10.22 -12.03
CA VAL A 230 13.60 -9.63 -12.22
C VAL A 230 12.85 -9.80 -10.91
N ASP A 231 12.41 -8.70 -10.30
CA ASP A 231 11.41 -8.77 -9.24
C ASP A 231 10.02 -8.81 -9.86
N TRP A 232 9.25 -9.84 -9.54
CA TRP A 232 7.85 -9.93 -9.93
C TRP A 232 6.94 -9.12 -9.02
N VAL A 233 7.48 -8.50 -7.97
CA VAL A 233 6.81 -7.49 -7.15
C VAL A 233 7.30 -6.10 -7.56
N LYS A 234 6.36 -5.17 -7.80
CA LYS A 234 6.66 -3.74 -7.88
C LYS A 234 6.45 -3.16 -6.49
N ASP A 235 7.51 -2.84 -5.77
CA ASP A 235 7.42 -2.16 -4.48
C ASP A 235 7.76 -0.67 -4.65
N ALA A 236 6.96 0.20 -4.02
CA ALA A 236 7.31 1.60 -3.81
C ALA A 236 7.97 1.77 -2.45
N SER A 237 8.87 2.73 -2.29
CA SER A 237 9.49 3.02 -1.00
C SER A 237 9.64 4.52 -0.74
N TYR A 238 9.48 4.90 0.53
CA TYR A 238 9.42 6.29 0.96
C TYR A 238 10.29 6.49 2.19
N ARG A 239 11.25 7.42 2.12
CA ARG A 239 11.95 7.91 3.30
C ARG A 239 11.04 8.91 4.02
N ALA A 240 10.49 8.50 5.15
CA ALA A 240 9.52 9.29 5.89
C ALA A 240 9.65 9.07 7.41
N ILE A 241 8.93 9.88 8.18
CA ILE A 241 8.74 9.67 9.62
C ILE A 241 7.65 8.62 9.76
N LYS A 242 8.03 7.39 10.12
CA LYS A 242 7.10 6.27 10.20
C LYS A 242 5.91 6.61 11.09
N PHE A 243 4.70 6.25 10.64
CA PHE A 243 3.47 6.33 11.42
C PHE A 243 3.66 5.71 12.81
N GLY A 244 3.10 6.34 13.84
CA GLY A 244 3.44 6.05 15.24
C GLY A 244 4.52 6.95 15.83
N ASN A 245 5.27 7.68 14.99
CA ASN A 245 6.27 8.66 15.43
C ASN A 245 5.91 10.07 14.90
N ASN A 246 6.44 11.09 15.58
CA ASN A 246 5.99 12.46 15.35
C ASN A 246 6.88 13.25 14.38
N ASN A 247 8.19 13.30 14.63
CA ASN A 247 9.06 14.26 13.98
C ASN A 247 10.51 13.76 13.87
N PRO A 248 11.34 14.34 13.00
CA PRO A 248 12.66 13.82 12.67
C PRO A 248 13.73 14.13 13.74
N ILE A 249 13.44 14.98 14.73
CA ILE A 249 14.34 15.23 15.87
C ILE A 249 14.22 14.10 16.89
N ASP A 250 12.99 13.70 17.21
CA ASP A 250 12.74 12.66 18.20
C ASP A 250 12.94 11.25 17.62
N THR A 251 12.67 11.06 16.33
CA THR A 251 12.83 9.76 15.66
C THR A 251 13.34 9.96 14.23
N PRO A 252 14.51 9.41 13.87
CA PRO A 252 15.03 9.52 12.52
C PRO A 252 14.07 8.95 11.47
N THR A 253 14.13 9.50 10.25
CA THR A 253 13.41 8.94 9.11
C THR A 253 13.97 7.58 8.72
N GLU A 254 13.09 6.69 8.25
CA GLU A 254 13.46 5.38 7.72
C GLU A 254 12.93 5.22 6.28
N LEU A 255 13.58 4.37 5.49
CA LEU A 255 13.07 3.98 4.17
C LEU A 255 12.02 2.88 4.39
N ILE A 256 10.76 3.19 4.10
CA ILE A 256 9.61 2.33 4.35
C ILE A 256 9.20 1.69 3.01
N ASP A 257 9.26 0.36 2.95
CA ASP A 257 8.93 -0.40 1.76
C ASP A 257 7.46 -0.84 1.74
N ASN A 258 6.79 -0.58 0.60
CA ASN A 258 5.43 -0.97 0.28
C ASN A 258 4.40 -0.77 1.42
N PRO A 259 4.24 0.47 1.93
CA PRO A 259 3.38 0.76 3.08
C PRO A 259 1.86 0.72 2.81
N ALA A 260 1.43 0.60 1.55
CA ALA A 260 0.03 0.71 1.18
C ALA A 260 -0.84 -0.42 1.79
N ASP A 261 -1.96 -0.05 2.42
CA ASP A 261 -2.93 -1.03 2.89
C ASP A 261 -3.65 -1.67 1.69
N LYS A 262 -3.66 -3.00 1.65
CA LYS A 262 -4.20 -3.74 0.49
C LYS A 262 -5.73 -3.69 0.37
N ILE A 263 -6.43 -3.22 1.40
CA ILE A 263 -7.89 -3.11 1.42
C ILE A 263 -8.30 -1.68 1.08
N ALA A 264 -7.66 -0.68 1.68
CA ALA A 264 -7.93 0.72 1.40
C ALA A 264 -7.33 1.18 0.07
N SER A 265 -6.09 0.77 -0.23
CA SER A 265 -5.33 1.13 -1.43
C SER A 265 -4.92 -0.13 -2.23
N PRO A 266 -5.87 -0.91 -2.79
CA PRO A 266 -5.59 -2.20 -3.45
C PRO A 266 -4.69 -2.09 -4.69
N HIS A 267 -4.58 -0.90 -5.28
CA HIS A 267 -3.72 -0.60 -6.43
C HIS A 267 -2.41 0.11 -6.05
N GLY A 268 -2.14 0.27 -4.76
CA GLY A 268 -1.05 1.11 -4.24
C GLY A 268 -1.37 2.60 -4.32
N TRP A 269 -0.40 3.43 -3.96
CA TRP A 269 -0.61 4.87 -3.80
C TRP A 269 -0.38 5.71 -5.06
N HIS A 270 0.00 5.11 -6.20
CA HIS A 270 0.37 5.85 -7.43
C HIS A 270 -0.50 5.51 -8.65
N ASP A 271 -1.68 4.91 -8.43
CA ASP A 271 -2.56 4.41 -9.48
C ASP A 271 -3.98 4.97 -9.28
N GLN A 272 -4.54 5.60 -10.32
CA GLN A 272 -5.90 6.15 -10.38
C GLN A 272 -6.80 5.36 -11.36
N GLY A 273 -6.36 4.18 -11.79
CA GLY A 273 -6.95 3.37 -12.85
C GLY A 273 -6.30 3.66 -14.21
N GLU A 274 -6.84 4.61 -14.96
CA GLU A 274 -6.33 4.92 -16.31
C GLU A 274 -5.00 5.68 -16.31
N LYS A 275 -4.66 6.31 -15.17
CA LYS A 275 -3.45 7.08 -14.97
C LYS A 275 -2.61 6.47 -13.86
N GLN A 276 -1.33 6.26 -14.17
CA GLN A 276 -0.31 5.82 -13.22
C GLN A 276 0.81 6.86 -13.19
N PHE A 277 1.36 7.09 -12.02
CA PHE A 277 2.34 8.16 -11.78
C PHE A 277 3.64 7.59 -11.22
N THR A 278 4.74 8.31 -11.47
CA THR A 278 6.04 8.06 -10.81
C THR A 278 6.40 9.14 -9.81
N THR A 279 5.58 10.18 -9.70
CA THR A 279 5.69 11.28 -8.75
C THR A 279 4.70 11.10 -7.60
N THR A 280 4.70 11.99 -6.61
CA THR A 280 3.78 12.04 -5.45
C THR A 280 2.34 12.41 -5.80
N ILE A 281 1.78 11.70 -6.79
CA ILE A 281 0.39 11.75 -7.22
C ILE A 281 -0.18 10.34 -7.12
N GLY A 282 -1.40 10.26 -6.59
CA GLY A 282 -2.07 9.01 -6.29
C GLY A 282 -3.59 9.13 -6.29
N ASN A 283 -4.25 8.02 -5.98
CA ASN A 283 -5.70 8.03 -5.81
C ASN A 283 -6.14 8.84 -4.58
N ASN A 284 -5.32 8.90 -3.54
CA ASN A 284 -5.73 9.46 -2.25
C ASN A 284 -5.27 10.91 -2.07
N VAL A 285 -4.18 11.30 -2.73
CA VAL A 285 -3.52 12.60 -2.55
C VAL A 285 -2.67 13.00 -3.76
N TYR A 286 -2.61 14.32 -3.99
CA TYR A 286 -1.64 15.01 -4.81
C TYR A 286 -0.77 15.85 -3.87
N ALA A 287 0.50 15.48 -3.70
CA ALA A 287 1.41 16.24 -2.84
C ALA A 287 2.46 16.97 -3.69
N GLN A 288 2.62 18.27 -3.46
CA GLN A 288 3.53 19.18 -4.18
C GLN A 288 4.05 20.27 -3.27
N GLU A 289 5.08 20.99 -3.69
CA GLU A 289 5.38 22.30 -3.07
C GLU A 289 4.36 23.37 -3.50
N ASN A 290 4.22 24.43 -2.70
CA ASN A 290 3.55 25.65 -3.12
C ASN A 290 4.25 26.92 -2.59
N ILE A 291 5.57 26.97 -2.72
CA ILE A 291 6.40 28.05 -2.15
C ILE A 291 6.04 29.41 -2.77
N ALA A 292 5.69 29.42 -4.06
CA ALA A 292 5.35 30.62 -4.81
C ALA A 292 3.84 30.99 -4.77
N THR A 293 3.05 30.32 -3.93
CA THR A 293 1.60 30.56 -3.74
C THR A 293 0.78 30.57 -5.03
N SER A 294 1.04 29.62 -5.91
CA SER A 294 0.39 29.49 -7.20
C SER A 294 -1.02 28.88 -7.05
N SER A 295 -2.00 29.42 -7.78
CA SER A 295 -3.30 28.76 -7.95
C SER A 295 -3.25 27.57 -8.93
N GLU A 296 -2.22 27.51 -9.78
CA GLU A 296 -2.00 26.45 -10.78
C GLU A 296 -1.13 25.32 -10.20
N TRP A 297 -1.62 24.69 -9.12
CA TRP A 297 -0.88 23.73 -8.30
C TRP A 297 -0.65 22.38 -8.99
N GLU A 298 -1.42 22.04 -10.02
CA GLU A 298 -1.36 20.77 -10.73
C GLU A 298 0.02 20.54 -11.37
N ASN A 299 0.69 21.62 -11.78
CA ASN A 299 2.01 21.58 -12.40
C ASN A 299 3.15 21.98 -11.43
N ASN A 300 2.85 22.26 -10.17
CA ASN A 300 3.88 22.53 -9.17
C ASN A 300 4.84 21.35 -9.01
N TYR A 301 6.02 21.66 -8.51
CA TYR A 301 7.09 20.68 -8.43
C TYR A 301 6.74 19.51 -7.48
N ARG A 302 7.10 18.30 -7.90
CA ARG A 302 6.97 17.04 -7.15
C ARG A 302 8.22 16.20 -7.37
N PRO A 303 8.73 15.48 -6.35
CA PRO A 303 9.79 14.52 -6.56
C PRO A 303 9.29 13.35 -7.44
N ASP A 304 10.19 12.78 -8.24
CA ASP A 304 9.93 11.62 -9.11
C ASP A 304 10.75 10.43 -8.62
N GLY A 305 10.07 9.38 -8.12
CA GLY A 305 10.68 8.14 -7.68
C GLY A 305 11.09 7.21 -8.82
N GLY A 306 10.86 7.62 -10.07
CA GLY A 306 11.14 6.86 -11.27
C GLY A 306 10.31 5.58 -11.37
N LYS A 307 10.72 4.67 -12.25
CA LYS A 307 10.01 3.39 -12.48
C LYS A 307 9.92 2.49 -11.25
N GLY A 308 10.85 2.67 -10.30
CA GLY A 308 10.91 1.90 -9.06
C GLY A 308 10.19 2.56 -7.89
N LEU A 309 9.57 3.74 -8.09
CA LEU A 309 8.84 4.47 -7.06
C LEU A 309 9.65 4.61 -5.76
N LYS A 310 10.95 4.95 -5.89
CA LYS A 310 11.87 5.07 -4.77
C LYS A 310 12.05 6.54 -4.39
N PHE A 311 11.36 6.98 -3.35
CA PHE A 311 11.40 8.33 -2.80
C PHE A 311 12.33 8.38 -1.57
N ASP A 312 13.64 8.30 -1.80
CA ASP A 312 14.67 8.20 -0.76
C ASP A 312 15.38 9.54 -0.54
N TYR A 313 14.62 10.51 -0.01
CA TYR A 313 15.10 11.89 0.20
C TYR A 313 15.22 12.19 1.69
N ALA A 314 16.42 12.49 2.17
CA ALA A 314 16.67 12.86 3.56
C ALA A 314 16.51 14.37 3.76
N ALA A 315 15.89 14.78 4.87
CA ALA A 315 15.84 16.18 5.27
C ALA A 315 17.13 16.58 6.00
N ASP A 316 17.70 17.73 5.61
CA ASP A 316 18.78 18.38 6.35
C ASP A 316 18.19 19.45 7.27
N LEU A 317 18.05 19.11 8.56
CA LEU A 317 17.44 19.98 9.57
C LEU A 317 18.34 21.15 9.99
N THR A 318 19.56 21.26 9.45
CA THR A 318 20.47 22.39 9.73
C THR A 318 20.31 23.55 8.75
N LYS A 319 19.49 23.35 7.71
CA LYS A 319 19.23 24.28 6.62
C LYS A 319 17.81 24.81 6.65
N GLU A 320 17.53 25.81 5.81
CA GLU A 320 16.16 26.27 5.63
C GLU A 320 15.28 25.16 5.00
N PRO A 321 14.01 25.01 5.43
CA PRO A 321 13.11 23.95 4.96
C PRO A 321 13.02 23.77 3.44
N ALA A 322 13.07 24.87 2.68
CA ALA A 322 12.99 24.85 1.22
C ALA A 322 14.13 24.06 0.55
N GLU A 323 15.30 23.92 1.21
CA GLU A 323 16.40 23.09 0.70
C GLU A 323 16.10 21.58 0.80
N SER A 324 15.14 21.19 1.63
CA SER A 324 14.73 19.79 1.85
C SER A 324 13.33 19.48 1.29
N LYS A 325 12.87 20.23 0.28
CA LYS A 325 11.50 20.10 -0.26
C LYS A 325 11.11 18.69 -0.71
N ASP A 326 12.05 17.90 -1.24
CA ASP A 326 11.74 16.52 -1.67
C ASP A 326 11.38 15.63 -0.48
N ALA A 327 12.08 15.79 0.65
CA ALA A 327 11.78 15.08 1.89
C ALA A 327 10.46 15.54 2.50
N SER A 328 10.19 16.86 2.45
CA SER A 328 8.92 17.47 2.86
C SER A 328 7.72 16.88 2.12
N ILE A 329 7.75 16.94 0.78
CA ILE A 329 6.68 16.44 -0.09
C ILE A 329 6.53 14.92 0.07
N THR A 330 7.63 14.18 0.21
CA THR A 330 7.61 12.72 0.41
C THR A 330 6.95 12.36 1.74
N ASN A 331 7.28 13.05 2.84
CA ASN A 331 6.66 12.78 4.15
C ASN A 331 5.17 13.14 4.13
N LEU A 332 4.80 14.26 3.51
CA LEU A 332 3.41 14.70 3.37
C LEU A 332 2.57 13.71 2.55
N PHE A 333 3.12 13.22 1.43
CA PHE A 333 2.51 12.19 0.60
C PHE A 333 2.34 10.87 1.37
N TYR A 334 3.39 10.42 2.07
CA TYR A 334 3.35 9.22 2.89
C TYR A 334 2.27 9.32 3.97
N MET A 335 2.24 10.40 4.75
CA MET A 335 1.28 10.56 5.84
C MET A 335 -0.16 10.69 5.36
N ASN A 336 -0.44 11.45 4.29
CA ASN A 336 -1.80 11.54 3.74
C ASN A 336 -2.33 10.17 3.28
N ASN A 337 -1.48 9.36 2.62
CA ASN A 337 -1.88 8.01 2.23
C ASN A 337 -2.06 7.07 3.42
N ILE A 338 -1.18 7.12 4.42
CA ILE A 338 -1.35 6.32 5.66
C ILE A 338 -2.64 6.71 6.38
N LEU A 339 -2.95 8.01 6.47
CA LEU A 339 -4.17 8.48 7.13
C LEU A 339 -5.41 8.08 6.34
N HIS A 340 -5.40 8.20 5.01
CA HIS A 340 -6.44 7.61 4.15
C HIS A 340 -6.65 6.14 4.49
N ASP A 341 -5.57 5.34 4.42
CA ASP A 341 -5.63 3.91 4.63
C ASP A 341 -6.12 3.57 6.04
N LEU A 342 -5.66 4.28 7.06
CA LEU A 342 -6.13 4.17 8.44
C LEU A 342 -7.64 4.43 8.53
N PHE A 343 -8.10 5.63 8.17
CA PHE A 343 -9.50 6.02 8.35
C PHE A 343 -10.46 5.17 7.51
N TYR A 344 -10.02 4.68 6.34
CA TYR A 344 -10.76 3.68 5.54
C TYR A 344 -11.08 2.43 6.37
N ARG A 345 -10.10 1.89 7.11
CA ARG A 345 -10.28 0.72 7.99
C ARG A 345 -11.27 0.99 9.12
N TYR A 346 -11.38 2.24 9.56
CA TYR A 346 -12.35 2.70 10.56
C TYR A 346 -13.70 3.13 9.97
N GLY A 347 -13.90 2.96 8.66
CA GLY A 347 -15.18 3.17 7.98
C GLY A 347 -15.39 4.60 7.46
N PHE A 348 -14.31 5.33 7.19
CA PHE A 348 -14.33 6.49 6.30
C PHE A 348 -13.96 6.02 4.89
N ASP A 349 -14.91 5.32 4.26
CA ASP A 349 -14.82 4.73 2.93
C ASP A 349 -15.53 5.59 1.88
N GLU A 350 -15.61 5.11 0.63
CA GLU A 350 -16.12 5.89 -0.49
C GLU A 350 -17.57 6.41 -0.25
N PRO A 351 -18.56 5.58 0.17
CA PRO A 351 -19.89 6.08 0.51
C PRO A 351 -19.94 7.05 1.69
N ALA A 352 -18.97 6.99 2.60
CA ALA A 352 -18.83 7.91 3.73
C ALA A 352 -18.14 9.22 3.36
N GLY A 353 -17.83 9.44 2.07
CA GLY A 353 -17.27 10.69 1.55
C GLY A 353 -15.79 10.84 1.85
N ASN A 354 -15.02 9.77 1.70
CA ASN A 354 -13.56 9.84 1.81
C ASN A 354 -12.92 10.56 0.62
N PHE A 355 -11.59 10.71 0.66
CA PHE A 355 -10.85 11.50 -0.32
C PHE A 355 -10.20 10.58 -1.36
N GLN A 356 -10.82 10.44 -2.53
CA GLN A 356 -10.35 9.56 -3.59
C GLN A 356 -10.60 10.15 -4.99
N GLU A 357 -9.59 10.07 -5.86
CA GLU A 357 -9.76 10.47 -7.27
C GLU A 357 -10.72 9.51 -7.98
N ASN A 358 -10.55 8.21 -7.74
CA ASN A 358 -11.36 7.15 -8.29
C ASN A 358 -11.91 6.26 -7.16
N ASN A 359 -13.23 6.09 -7.16
CA ASN A 359 -13.94 5.26 -6.17
C ASN A 359 -14.20 3.83 -6.68
N TRP A 360 -13.82 3.53 -7.91
CA TRP A 360 -14.01 2.21 -8.57
C TRP A 360 -15.45 1.67 -8.48
N GLY A 361 -16.44 2.57 -8.49
CA GLY A 361 -17.85 2.22 -8.42
C GLY A 361 -18.33 1.74 -7.06
N LYS A 362 -17.58 1.97 -5.97
CA LYS A 362 -17.98 1.58 -4.60
C LYS A 362 -18.97 2.53 -3.92
N GLY A 363 -19.25 3.69 -4.50
CA GLY A 363 -20.14 4.71 -3.96
C GLY A 363 -19.44 6.05 -3.75
N GLY A 364 -20.13 7.01 -3.14
CA GLY A 364 -19.63 8.38 -2.95
C GLY A 364 -19.41 9.13 -4.26
N GLN A 365 -18.78 10.30 -4.16
CA GLN A 365 -18.36 11.11 -5.30
C GLN A 365 -16.83 11.25 -5.31
N GLY A 366 -16.17 10.61 -6.27
CA GLY A 366 -14.72 10.74 -6.43
C GLY A 366 -14.32 12.05 -7.12
N GLY A 367 -13.04 12.16 -7.46
CA GLY A 367 -12.43 13.37 -8.04
C GLY A 367 -11.93 14.35 -6.96
N ASP A 368 -11.77 13.86 -5.73
CA ASP A 368 -11.54 14.66 -4.54
C ASP A 368 -10.39 14.16 -3.67
N ALA A 369 -9.38 13.54 -4.29
CA ALA A 369 -8.12 13.20 -3.62
C ALA A 369 -7.47 14.47 -3.01
N VAL A 370 -6.90 14.40 -1.80
CA VAL A 370 -6.40 15.60 -1.11
C VAL A 370 -5.37 16.37 -1.94
N GLN A 371 -5.54 17.68 -2.09
CA GLN A 371 -4.47 18.57 -2.55
C GLN A 371 -3.58 18.93 -1.36
N ALA A 372 -2.38 18.36 -1.27
CA ALA A 372 -1.47 18.58 -0.17
C ALA A 372 -0.28 19.47 -0.58
N ASN A 373 -0.30 20.73 -0.14
CA ASN A 373 0.75 21.71 -0.41
C ASN A 373 1.78 21.69 0.72
N ALA A 374 2.98 21.22 0.43
CA ALA A 374 4.15 21.36 1.29
C ALA A 374 4.78 22.76 1.12
N LEU A 375 5.36 23.30 2.19
CA LEU A 375 6.09 24.57 2.18
C LEU A 375 5.27 25.70 1.53
N ASP A 376 3.97 25.73 1.76
CA ASP A 376 3.09 26.71 1.15
C ASP A 376 3.49 28.11 1.63
N GLY A 377 3.75 29.03 0.69
CA GLY A 377 4.30 30.35 0.98
C GLY A 377 3.25 31.38 1.41
N SER A 378 1.97 30.99 1.53
CA SER A 378 0.86 31.92 1.75
C SER A 378 0.79 32.42 3.19
N GLU A 379 1.35 31.67 4.13
CA GLU A 379 1.40 31.99 5.55
C GLU A 379 2.64 31.33 6.21
N THR A 380 2.87 31.61 7.50
CA THR A 380 3.88 30.97 8.34
C THR A 380 3.31 30.68 9.71
N ASN A 381 3.92 29.75 10.46
CA ASN A 381 3.57 29.42 11.84
C ASN A 381 2.14 28.86 12.01
N ASN A 382 1.62 28.19 10.99
CA ASN A 382 0.29 27.63 10.99
C ASN A 382 0.22 26.39 10.06
N ALA A 383 -0.96 25.79 9.94
CA ALA A 383 -1.36 24.90 8.86
C ALA A 383 -2.88 24.98 8.73
N ASP A 384 -3.44 24.51 7.62
CA ASP A 384 -4.90 24.42 7.48
C ASP A 384 -5.36 23.33 6.53
N PHE A 385 -6.62 22.93 6.69
CA PHE A 385 -7.31 21.99 5.83
C PHE A 385 -8.71 22.49 5.45
N THR A 386 -8.91 22.79 4.18
CA THR A 386 -10.23 23.13 3.64
C THR A 386 -10.98 21.88 3.20
N THR A 387 -12.22 21.73 3.67
CA THR A 387 -13.03 20.52 3.44
C THR A 387 -14.33 20.84 2.71
N PRO A 388 -14.33 20.97 1.38
CA PRO A 388 -15.58 21.08 0.64
C PRO A 388 -16.35 19.74 0.67
N PRO A 389 -17.66 19.74 0.30
CA PRO A 389 -18.46 18.53 0.23
C PRO A 389 -17.87 17.44 -0.69
N ASP A 390 -18.37 16.21 -0.53
CA ASP A 390 -18.00 15.03 -1.33
C ASP A 390 -18.01 15.30 -2.84
N GLY A 391 -16.97 14.84 -3.53
CA GLY A 391 -16.74 15.12 -4.95
C GLY A 391 -16.03 16.44 -5.27
N GLN A 392 -15.70 17.23 -4.24
CA GLN A 392 -14.83 18.41 -4.38
C GLN A 392 -13.53 18.21 -3.60
N ARG A 393 -12.43 18.58 -4.23
CA ARG A 393 -11.09 18.37 -3.70
C ARG A 393 -10.83 19.19 -2.44
N PRO A 394 -10.51 18.57 -1.30
CA PRO A 394 -10.02 19.30 -0.14
C PRO A 394 -8.57 19.71 -0.32
N MET A 395 -8.15 20.73 0.41
CA MET A 395 -6.78 21.25 0.34
C MET A 395 -6.17 21.33 1.73
N MET A 396 -5.03 20.65 1.90
CA MET A 396 -4.14 20.75 3.05
C MET A 396 -2.98 21.68 2.70
N ARG A 397 -2.73 22.69 3.53
CA ARG A 397 -1.58 23.60 3.38
C ARG A 397 -0.68 23.49 4.61
N MET A 398 0.56 23.09 4.38
CA MET A 398 1.59 22.98 5.40
C MET A 398 2.56 24.15 5.27
N PHE A 399 2.69 24.97 6.32
CA PHE A 399 3.55 26.14 6.29
C PHE A 399 4.90 25.93 6.98
N ILE A 400 5.81 26.88 6.75
CA ILE A 400 7.06 26.98 7.49
C ILE A 400 6.79 27.64 8.86
N PHE A 401 7.40 27.10 9.90
CA PHE A 401 7.39 27.66 11.26
C PHE A 401 8.71 28.35 11.56
N THR A 402 8.64 29.65 11.85
CA THR A 402 9.77 30.53 12.18
C THR A 402 9.89 30.80 13.68
N THR A 403 9.17 30.04 14.53
CA THR A 403 9.20 30.19 16.00
C THR A 403 10.49 29.66 16.64
N VAL A 404 11.32 28.95 15.87
CA VAL A 404 12.60 28.37 16.29
C VAL A 404 13.66 28.59 15.19
N SER A 405 14.94 28.42 15.53
CA SER A 405 16.05 28.61 14.59
C SER A 405 16.94 27.35 14.52
N PRO A 406 17.22 26.81 13.32
CA PRO A 406 16.63 27.18 12.02
C PRO A 406 15.11 26.95 11.98
N SER A 407 14.42 27.58 11.01
CA SER A 407 12.98 27.41 10.80
C SER A 407 12.64 25.92 10.59
N ARG A 408 11.43 25.50 11.00
CA ARG A 408 10.98 24.11 10.89
C ARG A 408 9.87 23.96 9.87
N ASP A 409 9.86 22.83 9.19
CA ASP A 409 8.86 22.48 8.19
C ASP A 409 7.63 21.85 8.86
N GLY A 410 6.44 22.46 8.73
CA GLY A 410 5.21 21.87 9.25
C GLY A 410 4.92 20.47 8.68
N ALA A 411 5.33 20.17 7.45
CA ALA A 411 5.16 18.87 6.80
C ALA A 411 6.09 17.77 7.35
N LEU A 412 6.96 18.09 8.32
CA LEU A 412 7.76 17.12 9.07
C LEU A 412 7.27 16.94 10.53
N GLY A 413 6.16 17.57 10.92
CA GLY A 413 5.42 17.28 12.14
C GLY A 413 4.18 16.43 11.83
N ASN A 414 4.27 15.12 12.06
CA ASN A 414 3.18 14.20 11.76
C ASN A 414 1.93 14.47 12.62
N ASP A 415 2.08 15.05 13.81
CA ASP A 415 0.97 15.53 14.63
C ASP A 415 0.17 16.63 13.93
N ILE A 416 0.83 17.61 13.31
CA ILE A 416 0.18 18.66 12.53
C ILE A 416 -0.51 18.08 11.29
N ILE A 417 0.17 17.22 10.51
CA ILE A 417 -0.46 16.58 9.33
C ILE A 417 -1.71 15.78 9.73
N THR A 418 -1.64 15.04 10.83
CA THR A 418 -2.77 14.25 11.32
C THR A 418 -3.91 15.14 11.82
N HIS A 419 -3.59 16.25 12.47
CA HIS A 419 -4.56 17.25 12.89
C HIS A 419 -5.31 17.81 11.66
N GLU A 420 -4.58 18.29 10.65
CA GLU A 420 -5.18 18.84 9.43
C GLU A 420 -6.08 17.82 8.71
N TYR A 421 -5.62 16.58 8.55
CA TYR A 421 -6.44 15.52 7.96
C TYR A 421 -7.70 15.23 8.80
N GLY A 422 -7.62 15.40 10.12
CA GLY A 422 -8.72 15.26 11.05
C GLY A 422 -9.87 16.24 10.80
N HIS A 423 -9.58 17.47 10.36
CA HIS A 423 -10.62 18.40 9.90
C HIS A 423 -11.36 17.84 8.69
N GLY A 424 -10.63 17.27 7.72
CA GLY A 424 -11.22 16.60 6.57
C GLY A 424 -12.22 15.51 6.96
N VAL A 425 -11.77 14.57 7.79
CA VAL A 425 -12.58 13.44 8.25
C VAL A 425 -13.81 13.92 9.02
N SER A 426 -13.62 14.84 9.97
CA SER A 426 -14.71 15.29 10.85
C SER A 426 -15.78 16.10 10.13
N ASN A 427 -15.40 16.96 9.19
CA ASN A 427 -16.34 17.73 8.37
C ASN A 427 -17.10 16.86 7.35
N ARG A 428 -16.44 15.89 6.69
CA ARG A 428 -17.13 14.98 5.75
C ARG A 428 -18.14 14.07 6.44
N LEU A 429 -17.83 13.60 7.65
CA LEU A 429 -18.71 12.68 8.38
C LEU A 429 -19.88 13.39 9.08
N THR A 430 -19.65 14.57 9.66
CA THR A 430 -20.68 15.29 10.43
C THR A 430 -21.71 15.92 9.51
N GLY A 431 -23.00 15.58 9.69
CA GLY A 431 -24.06 16.05 8.79
C GLY A 431 -24.13 15.34 7.44
N GLY A 432 -23.19 14.41 7.20
CA GLY A 432 -23.10 13.58 6.01
C GLY A 432 -22.28 14.19 4.87
N PRO A 433 -21.80 13.37 3.92
CA PRO A 433 -20.77 13.76 2.94
C PRO A 433 -21.10 14.98 2.07
N ALA A 434 -22.38 15.25 1.85
CA ALA A 434 -22.84 16.36 1.01
C ALA A 434 -22.88 17.73 1.72
N ASN A 435 -22.62 17.79 3.03
CA ASN A 435 -22.73 19.03 3.80
C ASN A 435 -21.54 19.22 4.76
N SER A 436 -20.62 20.11 4.39
CA SER A 436 -19.44 20.44 5.20
C SER A 436 -19.66 21.62 6.17
N ASP A 437 -20.87 22.17 6.28
CA ASP A 437 -21.13 23.35 7.13
C ASP A 437 -21.42 22.96 8.60
N CYS A 438 -21.20 21.71 8.98
CA CYS A 438 -21.73 21.10 10.20
C CYS A 438 -20.79 21.07 11.41
N LEU A 439 -19.62 21.69 11.31
CA LEU A 439 -18.71 21.99 12.42
C LEU A 439 -18.22 23.44 12.35
N SER A 440 -19.13 24.38 12.06
CA SER A 440 -18.77 25.75 11.68
C SER A 440 -18.98 26.80 12.77
N GLU A 441 -19.64 26.46 13.88
CA GLU A 441 -20.04 27.46 14.89
C GLU A 441 -19.90 26.98 16.34
N GLY A 442 -19.50 27.90 17.23
CA GLY A 442 -19.48 27.71 18.68
C GLY A 442 -18.80 26.40 19.11
N GLN A 443 -19.53 25.58 19.88
CA GLN A 443 -19.05 24.28 20.36
C GLN A 443 -18.70 23.31 19.21
N SER A 444 -19.40 23.37 18.07
CA SER A 444 -19.15 22.44 16.96
C SER A 444 -17.81 22.70 16.28
N ALA A 445 -17.46 23.97 16.05
CA ALA A 445 -16.14 24.35 15.55
C ALA A 445 -15.02 23.93 16.53
N ALA A 446 -15.23 24.15 17.83
CA ALA A 446 -14.30 23.70 18.86
C ALA A 446 -14.13 22.17 18.89
N MET A 447 -15.20 21.41 18.65
CA MET A 447 -15.07 19.96 18.53
C MET A 447 -14.24 19.55 17.32
N GLY A 448 -14.33 20.26 16.20
CA GLY A 448 -13.47 20.04 15.03
C GLY A 448 -11.99 20.05 15.42
N GLU A 449 -11.55 21.12 16.09
CA GLU A 449 -10.20 21.24 16.65
C GLU A 449 -9.84 20.10 17.61
N GLY A 450 -10.76 19.79 18.54
CA GLY A 450 -10.52 18.78 19.56
C GLY A 450 -10.45 17.35 19.01
N ILE A 451 -11.22 17.04 17.96
CA ILE A 451 -11.18 15.74 17.27
C ILE A 451 -9.87 15.60 16.50
N SER A 452 -9.46 16.65 15.79
CA SER A 452 -8.18 16.70 15.07
C SER A 452 -6.99 16.47 16.00
N ASP A 453 -6.95 17.15 17.15
CA ASP A 453 -5.94 16.91 18.19
C ASP A 453 -6.03 15.48 18.75
N PHE A 454 -7.23 14.96 18.99
CA PHE A 454 -7.39 13.58 19.46
C PHE A 454 -6.83 12.56 18.45
N PHE A 455 -7.06 12.73 17.15
CA PHE A 455 -6.49 11.86 16.13
C PHE A 455 -4.96 11.95 16.08
N ALA A 456 -4.40 13.15 16.17
CA ALA A 456 -2.96 13.36 16.25
C ALA A 456 -2.35 12.70 17.49
N ILE A 457 -3.02 12.77 18.64
CA ILE A 457 -2.60 12.08 19.86
C ILE A 457 -2.66 10.56 19.68
N TRP A 458 -3.79 10.06 19.17
CA TRP A 458 -4.05 8.63 19.01
C TRP A 458 -3.01 7.98 18.10
N SER A 459 -2.63 8.64 16.99
CA SER A 459 -1.67 8.12 16.01
C SER A 459 -0.26 7.93 16.56
N GLN A 460 0.05 8.51 17.72
CA GLN A 460 1.37 8.47 18.37
C GLN A 460 1.43 7.53 19.58
N MET A 461 0.29 6.96 20.00
CA MET A 461 0.23 6.09 21.18
C MET A 461 0.90 4.74 20.94
N LYS A 462 1.60 4.23 21.96
CA LYS A 462 2.34 2.97 21.92
C LYS A 462 1.84 2.00 23.01
N GLU A 463 2.12 0.71 22.85
CA GLU A 463 1.67 -0.33 23.78
C GLU A 463 2.23 -0.12 25.20
N GLU A 464 3.47 0.37 25.28
CA GLU A 464 4.18 0.63 26.53
C GLU A 464 3.74 1.91 27.26
N ASP A 465 2.93 2.76 26.61
CA ASP A 465 2.44 3.98 27.23
C ASP A 465 1.44 3.68 28.35
N THR A 466 1.35 4.58 29.33
CA THR A 466 0.44 4.44 30.48
C THR A 466 -0.48 5.65 30.62
N PRO A 467 -1.58 5.55 31.38
CA PRO A 467 -2.47 6.69 31.65
C PRO A 467 -1.82 7.91 32.32
N ALA A 468 -0.57 7.80 32.78
CA ALA A 468 0.21 8.91 33.33
C ALA A 468 0.99 9.69 32.27
N LYS A 469 1.00 9.24 31.01
CA LYS A 469 1.64 9.97 29.90
C LYS A 469 0.91 11.29 29.69
N ASP A 470 1.67 12.34 29.41
CA ASP A 470 1.15 13.61 28.93
C ASP A 470 1.51 13.76 27.44
N MET A 471 0.61 14.33 26.66
CA MET A 471 0.80 14.55 25.22
C MET A 471 0.82 16.04 24.88
N ILE A 472 1.75 16.42 23.99
CA ILE A 472 1.96 17.81 23.57
C ILE A 472 1.94 17.82 22.04
N ILE A 473 1.03 18.63 21.47
CA ILE A 473 0.92 18.85 20.03
C ILE A 473 1.77 20.05 19.60
N GLY A 474 2.40 19.95 18.43
CA GLY A 474 3.18 21.03 17.83
C GLY A 474 4.54 21.27 18.51
N LYS A 475 4.98 20.34 19.38
CA LYS A 475 6.27 20.45 20.08
C LYS A 475 7.43 20.54 19.10
N TYR A 476 7.35 19.80 17.99
CA TYR A 476 8.36 19.86 16.95
C TYR A 476 8.51 21.26 16.39
N VAL A 477 7.45 22.04 16.22
CA VAL A 477 7.60 23.36 15.58
C VAL A 477 7.88 24.49 16.56
N THR A 478 7.43 24.41 17.83
CA THR A 478 7.59 25.49 18.82
C THR A 478 8.53 25.19 20.00
N ASN A 479 9.08 23.98 20.11
CA ASN A 479 9.77 23.42 21.29
C ASN A 479 8.89 23.21 22.54
N THR A 480 7.83 24.00 22.74
CA THR A 480 6.98 23.96 23.95
C THR A 480 5.61 23.31 23.72
N GLY A 481 5.14 23.28 22.49
CA GLY A 481 3.75 22.95 22.12
C GLY A 481 2.92 24.19 21.79
N ILE A 482 1.73 23.98 21.25
CA ILE A 482 0.82 25.05 20.77
C ILE A 482 -0.49 25.18 21.58
N ARG A 483 -0.78 24.22 22.46
CA ARG A 483 -1.99 24.19 23.29
C ARG A 483 -1.70 24.71 24.70
N THR A 484 -2.74 25.16 25.40
CA THR A 484 -2.64 25.80 26.73
C THR A 484 -2.10 24.83 27.77
N TYR A 485 -2.57 23.58 27.76
CA TYR A 485 -2.11 22.52 28.65
C TYR A 485 -1.71 21.27 27.87
N PRO A 486 -0.75 20.47 28.37
CA PRO A 486 -0.57 19.10 27.88
C PRO A 486 -1.87 18.31 28.03
N TYR A 487 -2.19 17.45 27.07
CA TYR A 487 -3.28 16.49 27.23
C TYR A 487 -2.92 15.45 28.26
N SER A 488 -3.75 15.30 29.28
CA SER A 488 -3.40 14.54 30.48
C SER A 488 -4.61 13.93 31.15
N ASN A 489 -4.44 12.72 31.69
CA ASN A 489 -5.44 12.10 32.56
C ASN A 489 -5.39 12.68 34.00
N ASN A 490 -4.40 13.52 34.32
CA ASN A 490 -4.28 14.18 35.61
C ASN A 490 -4.90 15.59 35.57
N ASN A 491 -5.97 15.82 36.33
CA ASN A 491 -6.62 17.13 36.41
C ASN A 491 -5.72 18.23 37.03
N GLY A 492 -4.64 17.85 37.72
CA GLY A 492 -3.62 18.81 38.17
C GLY A 492 -2.71 19.32 37.05
N THR A 493 -2.48 18.51 36.01
CA THR A 493 -1.72 18.92 34.81
C THR A 493 -2.63 19.65 33.81
N ASN A 494 -3.84 19.12 33.60
CA ASN A 494 -4.82 19.69 32.70
C ASN A 494 -6.17 19.83 33.42
N PRO A 495 -6.50 21.03 33.93
CA PRO A 495 -7.70 21.26 34.74
C PRO A 495 -8.97 21.46 33.91
N LEU A 496 -8.90 21.34 32.58
CA LEU A 496 -10.01 21.66 31.69
C LEU A 496 -11.21 20.76 31.90
N ALA A 497 -12.37 21.42 31.95
CA ALA A 497 -13.68 20.84 32.16
C ALA A 497 -14.75 21.71 31.46
N PHE A 498 -15.93 21.13 31.26
CA PHE A 498 -17.00 21.70 30.47
C PHE A 498 -17.38 23.13 30.87
N GLY A 499 -17.34 23.45 32.17
CA GLY A 499 -17.69 24.78 32.70
C GLY A 499 -16.79 25.91 32.22
N HIS A 500 -15.59 25.61 31.71
CA HIS A 500 -14.69 26.62 31.12
C HIS A 500 -15.32 27.29 29.89
N LEU A 501 -16.28 26.65 29.20
CA LEU A 501 -17.00 27.27 28.08
C LEU A 501 -17.83 28.51 28.48
N ASN A 502 -18.10 28.73 29.78
CA ASN A 502 -18.74 29.95 30.26
C ASN A 502 -17.77 31.12 30.44
N ASP A 503 -16.46 30.86 30.42
CA ASP A 503 -15.43 31.88 30.55
C ASP A 503 -15.11 32.44 29.15
N PRO A 504 -15.26 33.76 28.92
CA PRO A 504 -14.90 34.39 27.66
C PRO A 504 -13.45 34.14 27.21
N GLU A 505 -12.52 33.84 28.12
CA GLU A 505 -11.15 33.47 27.75
C GLU A 505 -11.10 32.20 26.87
N TRP A 506 -12.10 31.34 26.98
CA TRP A 506 -12.23 30.08 26.26
C TRP A 506 -13.14 30.19 25.03
N SER A 507 -13.59 31.39 24.64
CA SER A 507 -14.48 31.56 23.48
C SER A 507 -13.82 31.27 22.13
N ASP A 508 -12.48 31.24 22.08
CA ASP A 508 -11.71 30.79 20.92
C ASP A 508 -11.92 29.28 20.70
N TRP A 509 -12.18 28.88 19.45
CA TRP A 509 -12.50 27.48 19.13
C TRP A 509 -11.33 26.53 19.37
N HIS A 510 -10.07 26.97 19.21
CA HIS A 510 -8.92 26.12 19.52
C HIS A 510 -8.84 25.85 21.01
N LYS A 511 -8.96 26.90 21.85
CA LYS A 511 -8.98 26.75 23.32
C LYS A 511 -10.14 25.88 23.77
N SER A 512 -11.36 26.16 23.31
CA SER A 512 -12.53 25.32 23.62
C SER A 512 -12.33 23.87 23.18
N GLY A 513 -11.65 23.64 22.04
CA GLY A 513 -11.34 22.31 21.54
C GLY A 513 -10.42 21.50 22.45
N GLU A 514 -9.53 22.15 23.21
CA GLU A 514 -8.68 21.47 24.19
C GLU A 514 -9.50 20.73 25.27
N ILE A 515 -10.67 21.28 25.65
CA ILE A 515 -11.60 20.64 26.60
C ILE A 515 -12.14 19.32 26.03
N TRP A 516 -12.52 19.34 24.75
CA TRP A 516 -13.04 18.18 24.04
C TRP A 516 -11.96 17.11 23.84
N ALA A 517 -10.81 17.50 23.28
CA ALA A 517 -9.67 16.62 23.07
C ALA A 517 -9.20 15.95 24.37
N ASN A 518 -9.08 16.71 25.47
CA ASN A 518 -8.67 16.14 26.76
C ASN A 518 -9.72 15.18 27.34
N THR A 519 -10.99 15.35 27.01
CA THR A 519 -12.05 14.40 27.40
C THR A 519 -11.95 13.10 26.61
N LEU A 520 -11.73 13.18 25.30
CA LEU A 520 -11.48 12.00 24.45
C LEU A 520 -10.19 11.28 24.86
N TYR A 521 -9.16 12.02 25.30
CA TYR A 521 -7.94 11.47 25.87
C TYR A 521 -8.19 10.62 27.12
N LYS A 522 -9.01 11.12 28.05
CA LYS A 522 -9.44 10.37 29.25
C LYS A 522 -10.25 9.13 28.87
N MET A 523 -11.15 9.26 27.88
CA MET A 523 -11.94 8.13 27.37
C MET A 523 -11.05 7.05 26.77
N TYR A 524 -10.08 7.44 25.94
CA TYR A 524 -9.09 6.54 25.35
C TYR A 524 -8.38 5.72 26.43
N TRP A 525 -7.86 6.36 27.48
CA TRP A 525 -7.18 5.65 28.55
C TRP A 525 -8.10 4.74 29.35
N ASN A 526 -9.32 5.16 29.65
CA ASN A 526 -10.29 4.30 30.31
C ASN A 526 -10.57 3.02 29.51
N LEU A 527 -10.68 3.12 28.18
CA LEU A 527 -10.87 1.98 27.29
C LEU A 527 -9.62 1.11 27.18
N VAL A 528 -8.43 1.70 27.00
CA VAL A 528 -7.15 0.97 26.93
C VAL A 528 -6.84 0.25 28.23
N THR A 529 -7.03 0.88 29.39
CA THR A 529 -6.86 0.21 30.69
C THR A 529 -7.80 -0.98 30.84
N LYS A 530 -9.03 -0.87 30.33
CA LYS A 530 -10.04 -1.94 30.43
C LYS A 530 -9.82 -3.09 29.44
N LEU A 531 -9.35 -2.80 28.23
CA LEU A 531 -9.36 -3.74 27.09
C LEU A 531 -7.97 -4.08 26.54
N GLY A 532 -6.94 -3.42 27.03
CA GLY A 532 -5.58 -3.49 26.50
C GLY A 532 -5.43 -2.73 25.18
N PHE A 533 -4.23 -2.82 24.62
CA PHE A 533 -3.80 -2.13 23.41
C PHE A 533 -3.62 -3.10 22.24
N SER A 534 -3.93 -2.68 21.02
CA SER A 534 -3.60 -3.37 19.77
C SER A 534 -2.39 -2.72 19.11
N LYS A 535 -1.33 -3.50 18.86
CA LYS A 535 -0.17 -3.05 18.05
C LYS A 535 -0.55 -2.80 16.60
N ASP A 536 -1.51 -3.58 16.09
CA ASP A 536 -2.04 -3.35 14.76
C ASP A 536 -3.11 -2.27 14.83
N MET A 537 -2.66 -1.03 14.65
CA MET A 537 -3.52 0.16 14.68
C MET A 537 -4.50 0.21 13.49
N HIS A 538 -4.26 -0.54 12.40
CA HIS A 538 -5.15 -0.62 11.23
C HIS A 538 -6.18 -1.75 11.33
N SER A 539 -6.11 -2.58 12.37
CA SER A 539 -7.03 -3.72 12.56
C SER A 539 -8.49 -3.30 12.77
N ALA A 540 -8.73 -2.11 13.32
CA ALA A 540 -10.03 -1.68 13.84
C ALA A 540 -10.67 -2.74 14.77
N ASP A 541 -9.84 -3.46 15.54
CA ASP A 541 -10.28 -4.51 16.46
C ASP A 541 -11.13 -3.93 17.60
N LEU A 542 -12.43 -4.22 17.62
CA LEU A 542 -13.35 -3.70 18.64
C LEU A 542 -13.08 -4.26 20.05
N THR A 543 -12.22 -5.28 20.18
CA THR A 543 -11.88 -5.90 21.48
C THR A 543 -10.73 -5.21 22.19
N LYS A 544 -10.06 -4.24 21.54
CA LYS A 544 -8.93 -3.50 22.08
C LYS A 544 -9.29 -2.04 22.28
N GLY A 545 -8.77 -1.43 23.35
CA GLY A 545 -9.24 -0.13 23.82
C GLY A 545 -8.85 1.02 22.90
N ASN A 546 -7.65 1.00 22.34
CA ASN A 546 -7.17 2.05 21.43
C ASN A 546 -7.97 2.06 20.13
N THR A 547 -8.13 0.91 19.50
CA THR A 547 -8.87 0.76 18.25
C THR A 547 -10.38 0.96 18.46
N LEU A 548 -10.96 0.50 19.58
CA LEU A 548 -12.34 0.83 19.93
C LEU A 548 -12.54 2.34 20.13
N ALA A 549 -11.63 3.02 20.85
CA ALA A 549 -11.74 4.46 21.07
C ALA A 549 -11.79 5.25 19.75
N LEU A 550 -10.89 4.96 18.80
CA LEU A 550 -10.91 5.61 17.49
C LEU A 550 -12.20 5.28 16.72
N ARG A 551 -12.62 4.00 16.73
CA ARG A 551 -13.84 3.59 16.06
C ARG A 551 -15.08 4.31 16.58
N LEU A 552 -15.19 4.47 17.90
CA LEU A 552 -16.29 5.18 18.54
C LEU A 552 -16.35 6.65 18.15
N VAL A 553 -15.19 7.32 18.10
CA VAL A 553 -15.13 8.72 17.65
C VAL A 553 -15.52 8.81 16.17
N ILE A 554 -15.03 7.95 15.29
CA ILE A 554 -15.40 7.98 13.86
C ILE A 554 -16.89 7.71 13.65
N ASP A 555 -17.45 6.70 14.31
CA ASP A 555 -18.87 6.37 14.13
C ASP A 555 -19.78 7.40 14.81
N SER A 556 -19.34 8.11 15.86
CA SER A 556 -20.14 9.19 16.46
C SER A 556 -20.32 10.37 15.51
N LEU A 557 -19.32 10.66 14.66
CA LEU A 557 -19.40 11.75 13.68
C LEU A 557 -20.50 11.49 12.65
N LYS A 558 -20.77 10.23 12.34
CA LYS A 558 -21.85 9.80 11.43
C LYS A 558 -23.24 9.85 12.08
N ILE A 559 -23.30 9.87 13.41
CA ILE A 559 -24.54 9.78 14.19
C ILE A 559 -24.99 11.17 14.67
N GLN A 560 -24.04 12.02 15.06
CA GLN A 560 -24.32 13.32 15.66
C GLN A 560 -25.05 14.26 14.67
N PRO A 561 -25.88 15.20 15.17
CA PRO A 561 -26.52 16.19 14.31
C PRO A 561 -25.50 17.17 13.72
N CYS A 562 -25.94 17.93 12.72
CA CYS A 562 -25.19 19.09 12.22
C CYS A 562 -25.06 20.16 13.32
N ASN A 563 -23.89 20.79 13.42
CA ASN A 563 -23.50 21.72 14.49
C ASN A 563 -23.85 21.21 15.91
N PRO A 564 -23.31 20.05 16.33
CA PRO A 564 -23.64 19.48 17.63
C PRO A 564 -23.06 20.31 18.78
N SER A 565 -23.71 20.24 19.96
CA SER A 565 -23.07 20.58 21.23
C SER A 565 -22.15 19.44 21.69
N PHE A 566 -21.25 19.70 22.65
CA PHE A 566 -20.42 18.68 23.29
C PHE A 566 -21.27 17.53 23.88
N LEU A 567 -22.46 17.85 24.41
CA LEU A 567 -23.36 16.85 24.97
C LEU A 567 -24.01 16.00 23.87
N ASN A 568 -24.35 16.58 22.71
CA ASN A 568 -24.82 15.80 21.57
C ASN A 568 -23.75 14.84 21.07
N ALA A 569 -22.49 15.28 20.97
CA ALA A 569 -21.38 14.44 20.54
C ALA A 569 -21.06 13.32 21.56
N ARG A 570 -21.10 13.62 22.86
CA ARG A 570 -21.00 12.60 23.93
C ARG A 570 -22.07 11.51 23.74
N ASP A 571 -23.31 11.93 23.56
CA ASP A 571 -24.44 11.01 23.41
C ASP A 571 -24.32 10.19 22.12
N ALA A 572 -23.80 10.77 21.05
CA ALA A 572 -23.47 10.06 19.81
C ALA A 572 -22.36 9.00 19.99
N ILE A 573 -21.32 9.28 20.80
CA ILE A 573 -20.28 8.29 21.17
C ILE A 573 -20.90 7.13 21.96
N LEU A 574 -21.76 7.42 22.93
CA LEU A 574 -22.47 6.39 23.69
C LEU A 574 -23.41 5.56 22.79
N GLN A 575 -24.06 6.21 21.82
CA GLN A 575 -24.88 5.52 20.84
C GLN A 575 -24.04 4.62 19.91
N ALA A 576 -22.87 5.09 19.45
CA ALA A 576 -21.94 4.27 18.68
C ALA A 576 -21.50 3.03 19.49
N GLU A 577 -21.19 3.20 20.78
CA GLU A 577 -20.79 2.10 21.66
C GLU A 577 -21.91 1.09 21.88
N GLN A 578 -23.16 1.57 22.00
CA GLN A 578 -24.35 0.74 22.07
C GLN A 578 -24.53 -0.09 20.79
N GLN A 579 -24.27 0.45 19.60
CA GLN A 579 -24.43 -0.28 18.34
C GLN A 579 -23.29 -1.29 18.11
N LEU A 580 -22.05 -0.92 18.43
CA LEU A 580 -20.88 -1.76 18.16
C LEU A 580 -20.67 -2.87 19.18
N THR A 581 -20.97 -2.60 20.46
CA THR A 581 -20.60 -3.50 21.56
C THR A 581 -21.75 -3.74 22.55
N ALA A 582 -22.97 -3.34 22.19
CA ALA A 582 -24.18 -3.53 23.00
C ALA A 582 -24.12 -2.88 24.40
N GLY A 583 -23.36 -1.79 24.59
CA GLY A 583 -23.33 -1.06 25.85
C GLY A 583 -22.33 -1.58 26.88
N LYS A 584 -21.46 -2.54 26.52
CA LYS A 584 -20.56 -3.25 27.45
C LYS A 584 -19.48 -2.36 28.08
N HIS A 585 -19.15 -1.26 27.42
CA HIS A 585 -18.09 -0.33 27.78
C HIS A 585 -18.59 1.07 28.14
N LYS A 586 -19.91 1.33 28.09
CA LYS A 586 -20.52 2.63 28.42
C LYS A 586 -20.03 3.28 29.72
N CYS A 587 -19.80 2.51 30.78
CA CYS A 587 -19.35 3.07 32.06
C CYS A 587 -17.93 3.64 32.01
N ALA A 588 -17.05 3.07 31.18
CA ALA A 588 -15.71 3.62 30.96
C ALA A 588 -15.75 4.96 30.21
N ILE A 589 -16.70 5.10 29.28
CA ILE A 589 -16.96 6.32 28.52
C ILE A 589 -17.55 7.38 29.44
N TRP A 590 -18.66 7.07 30.14
CA TRP A 590 -19.29 7.97 31.10
C TRP A 590 -18.29 8.50 32.13
N SER A 591 -17.39 7.64 32.64
CA SER A 591 -16.39 8.05 33.63
C SER A 591 -15.47 9.17 33.11
N ALA A 592 -15.08 9.13 31.84
CA ALA A 592 -14.26 10.19 31.24
C ALA A 592 -15.04 11.49 31.08
N PHE A 593 -16.27 11.42 30.55
CA PHE A 593 -17.11 12.60 30.35
C PHE A 593 -17.53 13.25 31.67
N ALA A 594 -17.97 12.45 32.64
CA ALA A 594 -18.30 12.94 33.98
C ALA A 594 -17.09 13.60 34.65
N LYS A 595 -15.88 13.02 34.55
CA LYS A 595 -14.64 13.62 35.07
C LYS A 595 -14.29 14.97 34.42
N SER A 596 -14.79 15.24 33.23
CA SER A 596 -14.65 16.51 32.52
C SER A 596 -15.89 17.42 32.63
N GLY A 597 -16.80 17.17 33.58
CA GLY A 597 -17.99 18.00 33.80
C GLY A 597 -19.14 17.76 32.82
N MET A 598 -19.04 16.76 31.94
CA MET A 598 -20.07 16.35 30.97
C MET A 598 -20.83 15.10 31.41
N GLY A 599 -21.08 14.97 32.72
CA GLY A 599 -21.84 13.88 33.33
C GLY A 599 -23.33 13.90 33.02
N LEU A 600 -24.07 12.97 33.63
CA LEU A 600 -25.46 12.66 33.31
C LEU A 600 -26.38 13.89 33.30
N ASN A 601 -26.20 14.79 34.27
CA ASN A 601 -27.07 15.95 34.48
C ASN A 601 -26.51 17.26 33.88
N ALA A 602 -25.44 17.19 33.08
CA ALA A 602 -24.84 18.36 32.45
C ALA A 602 -25.82 18.99 31.45
N LYS A 603 -25.75 20.31 31.27
CA LYS A 603 -26.64 21.06 30.37
C LYS A 603 -25.85 21.97 29.43
N SER A 604 -26.37 22.15 28.23
CA SER A 604 -25.88 23.09 27.24
C SER A 604 -27.09 23.77 26.61
N ASP A 605 -27.24 25.08 26.83
CA ASP A 605 -28.34 25.86 26.25
C ASP A 605 -27.88 27.29 25.90
N ALA A 606 -28.82 28.13 25.47
CA ALA A 606 -28.53 29.51 25.05
C ALA A 606 -27.91 30.39 26.15
N ASN A 607 -28.01 30.01 27.43
CA ASN A 607 -27.44 30.74 28.57
C ASN A 607 -26.06 30.22 28.98
N GLY A 608 -25.50 29.25 28.24
CA GLY A 608 -24.20 28.66 28.50
C GLY A 608 -24.30 27.19 28.92
N VAL A 609 -23.35 26.75 29.73
CA VAL A 609 -23.21 25.35 30.13
C VAL A 609 -23.27 25.16 31.63
N VAL A 610 -23.77 24.01 32.08
CA VAL A 610 -23.79 23.60 33.49
C VAL A 610 -23.10 22.25 33.61
N GLU A 611 -22.08 22.18 34.45
CA GLU A 611 -21.34 20.95 34.70
C GLU A 611 -22.17 19.95 35.51
N SER A 612 -21.93 18.68 35.24
CA SER A 612 -22.28 17.58 36.14
C SER A 612 -21.15 16.59 36.15
N PHE A 613 -20.83 16.07 37.33
CA PHE A 613 -19.86 14.98 37.50
C PHE A 613 -20.57 13.66 37.81
N ASP A 614 -21.90 13.63 37.66
CA ASP A 614 -22.73 12.48 38.00
C ASP A 614 -22.60 11.38 36.92
N MET A 615 -22.56 10.14 37.40
CA MET A 615 -22.58 8.94 36.58
C MET A 615 -23.99 8.34 36.53
N PRO A 616 -24.39 7.63 35.46
CA PRO A 616 -25.56 6.77 35.49
C PRO A 616 -25.51 5.79 36.66
N SER A 617 -26.65 5.50 37.28
CA SER A 617 -26.72 4.67 38.50
C SER A 617 -26.20 3.25 38.32
N ASP A 618 -26.21 2.73 37.09
CA ASP A 618 -25.67 1.41 36.74
C ASP A 618 -24.17 1.43 36.41
N CYS A 619 -23.56 2.62 36.45
CA CYS A 619 -22.12 2.86 36.29
C CYS A 619 -21.46 3.52 37.51
N ALA A 620 -22.27 3.91 38.51
CA ALA A 620 -21.86 4.65 39.71
C ALA A 620 -21.28 3.74 40.81
#